data_AF-A0A6I9YLU5-F1
#
_entry.id   AF-A0A6I9YLU5-F1
#
_cell.length_a   1.000
_cell.length_b   1.000
_cell.length_c   1.000
_cell.angle_alpha   90.00
_cell.angle_beta   90.00
_cell.angle_gamma   90.00
#
_symmetry.space_group_name_H-M   'P 1'
#
loop_
_entity.id
_entity.type
_entity.pdbx_description
1 polymer ?
#
loop_
_entity_poly.entity_id
_entity_poly.type
_entity_poly.pdbx_seq_one_letter_code
_entity_poly.pdbx_strand_id
1 'polypeptide(L)'
;MEQEKYLPELMAEKDSLDLSFVHAMRLLAEEIEKFQSSDEKKEDEEKKYLDVISNKNIKLSERVLIPVKQYPKFNFVGKLLGPRGNSLKRLQEETGAKMSILGKGSMRDKAKEEELRKSE
;
A
#
# COMPACT_ATOMS: atom_id res chain seq x y z
N MET A 1 -19.37 3.59 18.44
CA MET A 1 -20.11 2.91 19.52
C MET A 1 -19.89 1.39 19.53
N GLU A 2 -19.86 0.68 18.39
CA GLU A 2 -19.55 -0.77 18.39
C GLU A 2 -18.05 -1.09 18.56
N GLN A 3 -17.15 -0.27 18.02
CA GLN A 3 -15.69 -0.52 18.06
C GLN A 3 -15.06 -0.39 19.46
N GLU A 4 -15.67 0.35 20.38
CA GLU A 4 -15.13 0.55 21.75
C GLU A 4 -15.30 -0.70 22.63
N LYS A 5 -16.22 -1.60 22.28
CA LYS A 5 -16.46 -2.85 23.03
C LYS A 5 -15.70 -4.05 22.47
N TYR A 6 -15.25 -3.96 21.22
CA TYR A 6 -14.63 -5.07 20.49
C TYR A 6 -13.30 -5.54 21.08
N LEU A 7 -12.43 -4.63 21.51
CA LEU A 7 -11.12 -5.00 22.07
C LEU A 7 -11.24 -5.68 23.47
N PRO A 8 -12.05 -5.17 24.42
CA PRO A 8 -12.33 -5.89 25.66
C PRO A 8 -12.92 -7.30 25.45
N GLU A 9 -13.78 -7.47 24.44
CA GLU A 9 -14.37 -8.77 24.09
C GLU A 9 -13.31 -9.76 23.58
N LEU A 10 -12.42 -9.34 22.68
CA LEU A 10 -11.30 -10.16 22.18
C LEU A 10 -10.33 -10.59 23.29
N MET A 11 -10.06 -9.70 24.25
CA MET A 11 -9.21 -10.03 25.41
C MET A 11 -9.88 -11.07 26.32
N ALA A 12 -11.17 -10.91 26.59
CA ALA A 12 -11.93 -11.87 27.40
C ALA A 12 -12.06 -13.24 26.72
N GLU A 13 -12.23 -13.29 25.40
CA GLU A 13 -12.22 -14.53 24.62
C GLU A 13 -10.85 -15.21 24.67
N LYS A 14 -9.75 -14.46 24.52
CA LYS A 14 -8.40 -15.01 24.62
C LYS A 14 -8.12 -15.64 25.99
N ASP A 15 -8.61 -15.03 27.07
CA ASP A 15 -8.38 -15.51 28.44
C ASP A 15 -9.29 -16.69 28.83
N SER A 16 -10.45 -16.84 28.18
CA SER A 16 -11.40 -17.93 28.44
C SER A 16 -11.26 -19.12 27.48
N LEU A 17 -10.53 -18.97 26.37
CA LEU A 17 -10.34 -20.01 25.38
C LEU A 17 -9.40 -21.12 25.89
N ASP A 18 -9.81 -22.37 25.67
CA ASP A 18 -9.01 -23.54 26.03
C ASP A 18 -7.72 -23.63 25.19
N LEU A 19 -6.62 -24.04 25.84
CA LEU A 19 -5.28 -24.14 25.28
C LEU A 19 -5.18 -25.16 24.12
N SER A 20 -6.18 -26.04 23.97
CA SER A 20 -6.27 -26.98 22.85
C SER A 20 -6.52 -26.28 21.49
N PHE A 21 -7.12 -25.08 21.49
CA PHE A 21 -7.43 -24.33 20.28
C PHE A 21 -6.28 -23.43 19.83
N VAL A 22 -5.13 -24.04 19.53
CA VAL A 22 -3.88 -23.36 19.14
C VAL A 22 -4.08 -22.35 17.99
N HIS A 23 -4.89 -22.69 16.99
CA HIS A 23 -5.15 -21.80 15.85
C HIS A 23 -6.06 -20.63 16.19
N ALA A 24 -7.09 -20.83 17.01
CA ALA A 24 -7.99 -19.76 17.42
C ALA A 24 -7.28 -18.78 18.36
N MET A 25 -6.45 -19.29 19.28
CA MET A 25 -5.61 -18.44 20.14
C MET A 25 -4.62 -17.60 19.32
N ARG A 26 -4.05 -18.18 18.25
CA ARG A 26 -3.18 -17.45 17.31
C ARG A 26 -3.93 -16.34 16.58
N LEU A 27 -5.13 -16.62 16.07
CA LEU A 27 -5.94 -15.64 15.35
C LEU A 27 -6.42 -14.50 16.26
N LEU A 28 -6.84 -14.82 17.49
CA LEU A 28 -7.21 -13.80 18.49
C LEU A 28 -6.02 -12.92 18.87
N ALA A 29 -4.85 -13.50 19.08
CA ALA A 29 -3.63 -12.73 19.35
C ALA A 29 -3.27 -11.81 18.18
N GLU A 30 -3.37 -12.31 16.94
CA GLU A 30 -3.13 -11.54 15.71
C GLU A 30 -4.14 -10.39 15.56
N GLU A 31 -5.40 -10.60 15.92
CA GLU A 31 -6.46 -9.58 15.86
C GLU A 31 -6.27 -8.49 16.93
N ILE A 32 -5.89 -8.88 18.15
CA ILE A 32 -5.55 -7.94 19.23
C ILE A 32 -4.34 -7.07 18.84
N GLU A 33 -3.29 -7.69 18.27
CA GLU A 33 -2.10 -6.98 17.78
C GLU A 33 -2.44 -6.04 16.62
N LYS A 34 -3.31 -6.47 15.69
CA LYS A 34 -3.84 -5.59 14.63
C LYS A 34 -4.57 -4.40 15.24
N PHE A 35 -5.44 -4.59 16.22
CA PHE A 35 -6.20 -3.46 16.79
C PHE A 35 -5.29 -2.46 17.52
N GLN A 36 -4.27 -2.95 18.24
CA GLN A 36 -3.28 -2.11 18.93
C GLN A 36 -2.34 -1.37 17.95
N SER A 37 -1.96 -2.01 16.83
CA SER A 37 -1.15 -1.37 15.77
C SER A 37 -1.98 -0.50 14.81
N SER A 38 -3.30 -0.66 14.79
CA SER A 38 -4.20 0.08 13.91
C SER A 38 -4.51 1.49 14.38
N ASP A 39 -4.17 1.89 15.61
CA ASP A 39 -4.28 3.31 15.99
C ASP A 39 -3.40 4.23 15.12
N GLU A 40 -2.33 3.71 14.50
CA GLU A 40 -1.54 4.44 13.50
C GLU A 40 -2.11 4.32 12.07
N LYS A 41 -2.93 3.30 11.78
CA LYS A 41 -3.56 3.07 10.46
C LYS A 41 -4.98 3.62 10.33
N LYS A 42 -5.62 4.00 11.44
CA LYS A 42 -6.97 4.61 11.47
C LYS A 42 -7.04 5.91 10.66
N GLU A 43 -5.94 6.65 10.52
CA GLU A 43 -5.90 7.86 9.66
C GLU A 43 -6.24 7.59 8.18
N ASP A 44 -6.01 6.36 7.69
CA ASP A 44 -6.30 6.00 6.30
C ASP A 44 -7.69 5.36 6.12
N GLU A 45 -8.24 4.68 7.13
CA GLU A 45 -9.63 4.16 7.09
C GLU A 45 -10.70 5.22 7.39
N GLU A 46 -10.41 6.25 8.21
CA GLU A 46 -11.33 7.37 8.43
C GLU A 46 -11.63 8.18 7.15
N LYS A 47 -10.85 7.98 6.09
CA LYS A 47 -11.11 8.56 4.75
C LYS A 47 -12.12 7.77 3.92
N LYS A 48 -12.82 6.78 4.50
CA LYS A 48 -13.85 6.02 3.77
C LYS A 48 -14.99 6.90 3.24
N TYR A 49 -15.26 8.02 3.91
CA TYR A 49 -16.22 9.02 3.46
C TYR A 49 -15.54 10.38 3.34
N LEU A 50 -15.80 11.04 2.21
CA LEU A 50 -15.32 12.39 1.98
C LEU A 50 -16.36 13.40 2.48
N ASP A 51 -15.95 14.30 3.36
CA ASP A 51 -16.74 15.50 3.68
C ASP A 51 -16.66 16.49 2.52
N VAL A 52 -17.74 16.53 1.73
CA VAL A 52 -17.88 17.37 0.53
C VAL A 52 -18.03 18.86 0.87
N ILE A 53 -18.42 19.20 2.10
CA ILE A 53 -18.64 20.59 2.54
C ILE A 53 -17.30 21.25 2.90
N SER A 54 -16.41 20.49 3.55
CA SER A 54 -15.10 20.99 4.00
C SER A 54 -14.07 21.16 2.89
N ASN A 55 -14.31 20.63 1.68
CA ASN A 55 -13.47 20.81 0.47
C ASN A 55 -11.94 20.58 0.71
N LYS A 56 -11.60 19.60 1.57
CA LYS A 56 -10.19 19.27 1.89
C LYS A 56 -9.49 18.61 0.70
N ASN A 57 -8.19 18.88 0.53
CA ASN A 57 -7.39 18.21 -0.50
C ASN A 57 -7.26 16.70 -0.23
N ILE A 58 -7.57 15.89 -1.23
CA ILE A 58 -7.53 14.42 -1.18
C ILE A 58 -6.27 13.94 -1.89
N LYS A 59 -5.59 12.96 -1.31
CA LYS A 59 -4.53 12.21 -2.00
C LYS A 59 -5.14 10.96 -2.61
N LEU A 60 -5.15 10.88 -3.95
CA LEU A 60 -5.52 9.68 -4.68
C LEU A 60 -4.26 9.05 -5.28
N SER A 61 -4.14 7.74 -5.19
CA SER A 61 -3.03 6.99 -5.78
C SER A 61 -3.53 5.70 -6.38
N GLU A 62 -3.14 5.44 -7.63
CA GLU A 62 -3.51 4.23 -8.35
C GLU A 62 -2.26 3.53 -8.88
N ARG A 63 -2.24 2.19 -8.79
CA ARG A 63 -1.11 1.37 -9.24
C ARG A 63 -1.47 0.69 -10.57
N VAL A 64 -0.83 1.13 -11.65
CA VAL A 64 -1.02 0.56 -12.99
C VAL A 64 0.12 -0.41 -13.33
N LEU A 65 -0.22 -1.65 -13.67
CA LEU A 65 0.75 -2.69 -14.01
C LEU A 65 1.20 -2.57 -15.47
N ILE A 66 2.52 -2.63 -15.71
CA ILE A 66 3.10 -2.67 -17.05
C ILE A 66 3.14 -4.13 -17.53
N PRO A 67 2.59 -4.46 -18.72
CA PRO A 67 2.47 -5.84 -19.23
C PRO A 67 3.80 -6.42 -19.77
N VAL A 68 4.86 -6.41 -18.95
CA VAL A 68 6.20 -6.93 -19.31
C VAL A 68 6.21 -8.44 -19.58
N LYS A 69 5.27 -9.19 -18.98
CA LYS A 69 5.14 -10.64 -19.21
C LYS A 69 4.64 -10.97 -20.62
N GLN A 70 3.73 -10.14 -21.15
CA GLN A 70 3.15 -10.34 -22.48
C GLN A 70 4.10 -9.84 -23.58
N TYR A 71 4.80 -8.73 -23.31
CA TYR A 71 5.71 -8.10 -24.27
C TYR A 71 7.12 -7.94 -23.67
N PRO A 72 7.88 -9.04 -23.50
CA PRO A 72 9.18 -9.00 -22.81
C PRO A 72 10.27 -8.25 -23.59
N LYS A 73 10.10 -8.10 -24.91
CA LYS A 73 11.07 -7.40 -25.79
C LYS A 73 10.81 -5.90 -25.90
N PHE A 74 9.70 -5.39 -25.35
CA PHE A 74 9.35 -3.98 -25.45
C PHE A 74 9.82 -3.18 -24.24
N ASN A 75 10.48 -2.05 -24.47
CA ASN A 75 10.95 -1.17 -23.40
C ASN A 75 9.87 -0.14 -23.05
N PHE A 76 8.94 -0.52 -22.17
CA PHE A 76 7.88 0.36 -21.68
C PHE A 76 8.45 1.56 -20.91
N VAL A 77 9.40 1.35 -20.00
CA VAL A 77 9.98 2.40 -19.15
C VAL A 77 10.64 3.48 -20.00
N GLY A 78 11.44 3.08 -20.99
CA GLY A 78 12.09 4.00 -21.92
C GLY A 78 11.08 4.78 -22.77
N LYS A 79 9.99 4.12 -23.21
CA LYS A 79 8.93 4.77 -23.99
C LYS A 79 8.10 5.76 -23.15
N LEU A 80 7.85 5.45 -21.88
CA LEU A 80 7.12 6.32 -20.94
C LEU A 80 7.95 7.55 -20.56
N LEU A 81 9.24 7.38 -20.26
CA LEU A 81 10.14 8.49 -19.93
C LEU A 81 10.41 9.39 -21.15
N GLY A 82 10.69 8.78 -22.30
CA GLY A 82 11.14 9.51 -23.48
C GLY A 82 12.53 10.15 -23.30
N PRO A 83 12.98 10.96 -24.27
CA PRO A 83 14.28 11.60 -24.21
C PRO A 83 14.38 12.53 -23.00
N ARG A 84 15.37 12.31 -22.14
CA ARG A 84 15.60 13.07 -20.89
C ARG A 84 14.41 13.08 -19.91
N GLY A 85 13.45 12.16 -20.05
CA GLY A 85 12.25 12.16 -19.21
C GLY A 85 11.16 13.16 -19.64
N ASN A 86 11.34 13.84 -20.78
CA ASN A 86 10.43 14.90 -21.21
C ASN A 86 9.01 14.40 -21.50
N SER A 87 8.85 13.16 -21.97
CA SER A 87 7.52 12.59 -22.26
C SER A 87 6.72 12.38 -20.97
N LEU A 88 7.34 11.79 -19.93
CA LEU A 88 6.69 11.60 -18.64
C LEU A 88 6.45 12.93 -17.93
N LYS A 89 7.39 13.88 -18.02
CA LYS A 89 7.22 15.21 -17.44
C LYS A 89 6.05 15.96 -18.07
N ARG A 90 5.96 15.97 -19.40
CA ARG A 90 4.84 16.56 -20.13
C ARG A 90 3.50 15.91 -19.73
N LEU A 91 3.45 14.58 -19.62
CA LEU A 91 2.24 13.87 -19.22
C LEU A 91 1.80 14.22 -17.79
N GLN A 92 2.75 14.38 -16.87
CA GLN A 92 2.47 14.84 -15.51
C GLN A 92 1.95 16.28 -15.47
N GLU A 93 2.53 17.17 -16.26
CA GLU A 93 2.09 18.57 -16.37
C GLU A 93 0.68 18.68 -16.99
N GLU A 94 0.39 17.88 -18.02
CA GLU A 94 -0.90 17.88 -18.72
C GLU A 94 -2.04 17.29 -17.88
N THR A 95 -1.75 16.25 -17.09
CA THR A 95 -2.75 15.59 -16.23
C THR A 95 -2.85 16.20 -14.83
N GLY A 96 -1.86 17.02 -14.42
CA GLY A 96 -1.72 17.49 -13.05
C GLY A 96 -1.42 16.38 -12.03
N ALA A 97 -1.09 15.17 -12.50
CA ALA A 97 -0.84 14.02 -11.66
C ALA A 97 0.66 13.79 -11.45
N LYS A 98 1.02 13.28 -10.26
CA LYS A 98 2.37 12.79 -9.99
C LYS A 98 2.47 11.33 -10.40
N MET A 99 3.37 11.03 -11.33
CA MET A 99 3.58 9.68 -11.85
C MET A 99 4.98 9.18 -11.48
N SER A 100 5.05 8.00 -10.87
CA SER A 100 6.31 7.35 -10.52
C SER A 100 6.35 5.94 -11.08
N ILE A 101 7.45 5.58 -11.73
CA ILE A 101 7.71 4.21 -12.17
C ILE A 101 8.39 3.49 -11.00
N LEU A 102 7.76 2.42 -10.52
CA LEU A 102 8.19 1.68 -9.33
C LEU A 102 8.35 0.19 -9.63
N GLY A 103 9.03 -0.53 -8.74
CA GLY A 103 9.14 -1.98 -8.79
C GLY A 103 10.32 -2.50 -9.61
N LYS A 104 10.29 -3.82 -9.88
CA LYS A 104 11.42 -4.54 -10.47
C LYS A 104 11.68 -4.10 -11.92
N GLY A 105 12.92 -3.72 -12.22
CA GLY A 105 13.32 -3.22 -13.54
C GLY A 105 12.93 -1.77 -13.81
N SER A 106 12.59 -1.01 -12.77
CA SER A 106 12.39 0.44 -12.85
C SER A 106 13.72 1.20 -12.95
N MET A 107 14.80 0.66 -12.39
CA MET A 107 16.13 1.25 -12.49
C MET A 107 16.80 0.83 -13.80
N ARG A 108 17.64 1.73 -14.33
CA ARG A 108 18.48 1.44 -15.50
C ARG A 108 19.46 0.30 -15.20
N ASP A 109 20.07 0.36 -14.02
CA ASP A 109 21.13 -0.55 -13.60
C ASP A 109 20.55 -1.63 -12.69
N LYS A 110 20.26 -2.80 -13.29
CA LYS A 110 19.62 -3.93 -12.59
C LYS A 110 20.45 -4.50 -11.43
N ALA A 111 21.78 -4.46 -11.54
CA ALA A 111 22.67 -4.93 -10.50
C ALA A 111 22.57 -4.06 -9.24
N LYS A 112 22.56 -2.73 -9.42
CA LYS A 112 22.39 -1.77 -8.34
C LYS A 112 21.01 -1.85 -7.71
N GLU A 113 19.98 -2.11 -8.52
CA GLU A 113 18.62 -2.34 -8.04
C GLU A 113 18.57 -3.55 -7.09
N GLU A 114 19.22 -4.66 -7.46
CA GLU A 114 19.24 -5.87 -6.63
C GLU A 114 20.05 -5.69 -5.35
N GLU A 115 21.13 -4.91 -5.39
CA GLU A 115 21.91 -4.52 -4.21
C GLU A 115 21.08 -3.70 -3.22
N LEU A 116 20.38 -2.65 -3.70
CA LEU A 116 19.49 -1.82 -2.89
C LEU A 116 18.32 -2.63 -2.30
N ARG A 117 17.85 -3.65 -3.02
CA ARG A 117 16.81 -4.56 -2.52
C ARG A 117 17.30 -5.53 -1.45
N LYS A 118 18.61 -5.78 -1.37
CA LYS A 118 19.22 -6.67 -0.38
C LYS A 118 19.71 -5.91 0.86
N SER A 119 19.82 -4.58 0.77
CA SER A 119 20.21 -3.72 1.88
C SER A 119 19.06 -3.32 2.80
N GLU A 120 17.81 -3.57 2.40
CA GLU A 120 16.62 -3.53 3.28
C GLU A 120 16.35 -4.91 3.88
#